data_AF-A0A7Y7AGF3-F1
#
_entry.id   AF-A0A7Y7AGF3-F1
#
_cell.length_a   1.000
_cell.length_b   1.000
_cell.length_c   1.000
_cell.angle_alpha   90.00
_cell.angle_beta   90.00
_cell.angle_gamma   90.00
#
_symmetry.space_group_name_H-M   'P 1'
#
loop_
_entity.id
_entity.type
_entity.pdbx_description
1 polymer ?
#
loop_
_entity_poly.entity_id
_entity_poly.type
_entity_poly.pdbx_seq_one_letter_code
_entity_poly.pdbx_strand_id
1 'polypeptide(L)'
;MKNRDLIITLIQQDLKHHQLIASLENLIAVGKEKHYLELLNVVLGLMDVPESAELVPTAIGRGKTYSKYMGLASWYPFESTSDGLRNQAEMCYSHLEAIIDVERTYLFKE
;
A
#
# COMPACT_ATOMS: atom_id res chain seq x y z
N MET A 1 -3.24 9.85 -13.77
CA MET A 1 -2.83 10.72 -12.65
C MET A 1 -1.39 11.16 -12.82
N LYS A 2 -1.05 12.40 -12.46
CA LYS A 2 0.36 12.78 -12.27
C LYS A 2 0.92 11.87 -11.17
N ASN A 3 2.17 11.42 -11.27
CA ASN A 3 2.84 10.57 -10.28
C ASN A 3 2.50 9.06 -10.28
N ARG A 4 1.76 8.51 -11.25
CA ARG A 4 1.44 7.06 -11.28
C ARG A 4 2.66 6.18 -11.02
N ASP A 5 3.74 6.36 -11.78
CA ASP A 5 4.93 5.52 -11.66
C ASP A 5 5.65 5.72 -10.32
N LEU A 6 5.69 6.96 -9.82
CA LEU A 6 6.23 7.26 -8.48
C LEU A 6 5.44 6.56 -7.39
N ILE A 7 4.10 6.59 -7.45
CA ILE A 7 3.24 5.93 -6.48
C ILE A 7 3.48 4.42 -6.50
N ILE A 8 3.52 3.80 -7.68
CA ILE A 8 3.81 2.38 -7.83
C ILE A 8 5.20 2.06 -7.25
N THR A 9 6.21 2.89 -7.53
CA THR A 9 7.55 2.70 -6.96
C THR A 9 7.55 2.80 -5.44
N LEU A 10 6.84 3.76 -4.84
CA LEU A 10 6.73 3.87 -3.38
C LEU A 10 6.06 2.64 -2.76
N ILE A 11 4.95 2.19 -3.34
CA ILE A 11 4.27 0.95 -2.90
C ILE A 11 5.23 -0.23 -3.03
N GLN A 12 5.95 -0.36 -4.14
CA GLN A 12 6.90 -1.44 -4.39
C GLN A 12 8.04 -1.46 -3.35
N GLN A 13 8.53 -0.31 -2.93
CA GLN A 13 9.55 -0.22 -1.88
C GLN A 13 8.99 -0.59 -0.50
N ASP A 14 7.76 -0.21 -0.18
CA ASP A 14 7.13 -0.58 1.08
C ASP A 14 6.84 -2.10 1.14
N LEU A 15 6.39 -2.69 0.02
CA LEU A 15 6.25 -4.14 -0.11
C LEU A 15 7.57 -4.85 0.14
N LYS A 16 8.67 -4.31 -0.41
CA LYS A 16 10.00 -4.87 -0.22
C LYS A 16 10.44 -4.78 1.24
N HIS A 17 10.25 -3.62 1.86
CA HIS A 17 10.55 -3.41 3.27
C HIS A 17 9.77 -4.40 4.15
N HIS A 18 8.47 -4.58 3.91
CA HIS A 18 7.67 -5.55 4.63
C HIS A 18 8.18 -6.99 4.44
N GLN A 19 8.52 -7.39 3.21
CA GLN A 19 9.10 -8.70 2.91
C GLN A 19 10.41 -8.93 3.66
N LEU A 20 11.29 -7.91 3.75
CA LEU A 20 12.55 -7.96 4.51
C LEU A 20 12.28 -8.18 5.99
N ILE A 21 11.42 -7.38 6.60
CA ILE A 21 11.13 -7.48 8.04
C ILE A 21 10.46 -8.82 8.37
N ALA A 22 9.44 -9.23 7.62
CA ALA A 22 8.78 -10.50 7.84
C ALA A 22 9.75 -11.69 7.71
N SER A 23 10.72 -11.61 6.79
CA SER A 23 11.77 -12.63 6.65
C SER A 23 12.72 -12.65 7.85
N LEU A 24 13.09 -11.48 8.38
CA LEU A 24 13.90 -11.36 9.58
C LEU A 24 13.18 -11.91 10.80
N GLU A 25 11.93 -11.52 11.04
CA GLU A 25 11.10 -12.03 12.16
C GLU A 25 11.01 -13.56 12.16
N ASN A 26 10.83 -14.17 10.98
CA ASN A 26 10.80 -15.62 10.83
C ASN A 26 12.17 -16.27 11.13
N LEU A 27 13.28 -15.58 10.88
CA LEU A 27 14.63 -16.08 11.17
C LEU A 27 14.95 -16.04 12.67
N ILE A 28 14.57 -14.96 13.36
CA ILE A 28 14.97 -14.71 14.76
C ILE A 28 13.91 -15.15 15.78
N ALA A 29 12.78 -15.71 15.33
CA ALA A 29 11.64 -16.14 16.16
C ALA A 29 11.14 -15.05 17.13
N VAL A 30 11.30 -13.78 16.75
CA VAL A 30 10.71 -12.64 17.47
C VAL A 30 9.24 -12.52 17.07
N GLY A 31 8.43 -11.95 17.97
CA GLY A 31 7.01 -11.73 17.72
C GLY A 31 6.78 -11.00 16.39
N LYS A 32 5.72 -11.39 15.68
CA LYS A 32 5.31 -10.77 14.43
C LYS A 32 4.67 -9.42 14.74
N GLU A 33 5.43 -8.35 14.63
CA GLU A 33 4.92 -7.00 14.81
C GLU A 33 4.67 -6.32 13.46
N LYS A 34 3.84 -5.28 13.50
CA LYS A 34 3.46 -4.53 12.31
C LYS A 34 4.48 -3.43 12.05
N HIS A 35 5.54 -3.78 11.32
CA HIS A 35 6.57 -2.83 10.90
C HIS A 35 6.23 -2.19 9.55
N TYR A 36 5.42 -1.13 9.59
CA TYR A 36 5.08 -0.35 8.41
C TYR A 36 5.87 0.96 8.37
N LEU A 37 6.27 1.41 7.18
CA LEU A 37 6.88 2.73 6.97
C LEU A 37 5.87 3.88 6.99
N GLU A 38 4.58 3.57 7.24
CA GLU A 38 3.47 4.53 7.18
C GLU A 38 3.35 5.27 5.83
N LEU A 39 3.88 4.68 4.75
CA LEU A 39 3.88 5.27 3.41
C LEU A 39 2.48 5.37 2.78
N LEU A 40 1.47 4.73 3.37
CA LEU A 40 0.09 4.86 2.92
C LEU A 40 -0.34 6.33 2.83
N ASN A 41 -0.02 7.16 3.83
CA ASN A 41 -0.45 8.56 3.83
C ASN A 41 0.23 9.36 2.71
N VAL A 42 1.50 9.06 2.43
CA VAL A 42 2.24 9.66 1.30
C VAL A 42 1.62 9.23 -0.03
N VAL A 43 1.30 7.94 -0.18
CA VAL A 43 0.63 7.39 -1.36
C VAL A 43 -0.73 8.07 -1.56
N LEU A 44 -1.56 8.17 -0.52
CA LEU A 44 -2.88 8.81 -0.60
C LEU A 44 -2.79 10.30 -0.93
N GLY A 45 -1.82 11.02 -0.35
CA GLY A 45 -1.57 12.42 -0.70
C GLY A 45 -1.17 12.60 -2.17
N LEU A 46 -0.31 11.73 -2.70
CA LEU A 46 0.03 11.72 -4.13
C LEU A 46 -1.14 11.31 -5.04
N MET A 47 -2.16 10.65 -4.48
CA MET A 47 -3.39 10.30 -5.16
C MET A 47 -4.47 11.40 -5.08
N ASP A 48 -4.14 12.59 -4.57
CA ASP A 48 -5.07 13.70 -4.36
C ASP A 48 -6.25 13.31 -3.46
N VAL A 49 -5.99 12.54 -2.40
CA VAL A 49 -6.95 12.26 -1.34
C VAL A 49 -6.76 13.29 -0.22
N PRO A 50 -7.78 14.10 0.11
CA PRO A 50 -7.63 15.11 1.16
C PRO A 50 -7.51 14.45 2.54
N GLU A 51 -6.76 15.06 3.47
CA GLU A 51 -6.61 14.54 4.84
C GLU A 51 -7.95 14.38 5.57
N SER A 52 -8.93 15.23 5.28
CA SER A 52 -10.30 15.12 5.80
C SER A 52 -11.01 13.82 5.37
N ALA A 53 -10.53 13.14 4.32
CA ALA A 53 -11.02 11.84 3.89
C ALA A 53 -10.65 10.70 4.84
N GLU A 54 -9.88 10.93 5.91
CA GLU A 54 -9.71 9.92 6.97
C GLU A 54 -10.98 9.68 7.78
N LEU A 55 -11.92 10.63 7.76
CA LEU A 55 -13.16 10.58 8.54
C LEU A 55 -14.33 9.91 7.80
N VAL A 56 -14.16 9.55 6.52
CA VAL A 56 -15.21 8.89 5.74
C VAL A 56 -15.24 7.38 6.02
N PRO A 57 -16.41 6.72 6.02
CA PRO A 57 -16.54 5.30 6.36
C PRO A 57 -15.65 4.35 5.53
N THR A 58 -15.31 4.75 4.30
CA THR A 58 -14.50 3.98 3.35
C THR A 58 -12.99 4.14 3.58
N ALA A 59 -12.54 5.03 4.47
CA ALA A 59 -11.12 5.19 4.83
C ALA A 59 -10.49 3.88 5.32
N ILE A 60 -11.26 3.08 6.06
CA ILE A 60 -10.88 1.74 6.50
C ILE A 60 -10.58 0.83 5.29
N GLY A 61 -11.30 0.99 4.19
CA GLY A 61 -11.13 0.23 2.95
C GLY A 61 -9.76 0.48 2.29
N ARG A 62 -9.27 1.73 2.29
CA ARG A 62 -7.95 2.08 1.77
C ARG A 62 -6.85 1.40 2.59
N GLY A 63 -6.90 1.54 3.93
CA GLY A 63 -5.93 0.91 4.83
C GLY A 63 -5.93 -0.62 4.78
N LYS A 64 -7.11 -1.25 4.72
CA LYS A 64 -7.24 -2.71 4.54
C LYS A 64 -6.69 -3.18 3.21
N THR A 65 -6.96 -2.45 2.13
CA THR A 65 -6.45 -2.78 0.79
C THR A 65 -4.94 -2.72 0.77
N TYR A 66 -4.35 -1.65 1.29
CA TYR A 66 -2.90 -1.49 1.36
C TYR A 66 -2.25 -2.61 2.21
N SER A 67 -2.79 -2.85 3.41
CA SER A 67 -2.29 -3.89 4.32
C SER A 67 -2.37 -5.30 3.72
N LYS A 68 -3.41 -5.58 2.93
CA LYS A 68 -3.55 -6.85 2.21
C LYS A 68 -2.35 -7.10 1.29
N TYR A 69 -1.95 -6.10 0.51
CA TYR A 69 -0.80 -6.24 -0.40
C TYR A 69 0.52 -6.37 0.34
N MET A 70 0.70 -5.66 1.47
CA MET A 70 1.85 -5.87 2.35
C MET A 70 1.94 -7.33 2.81
N GLY A 71 0.85 -7.89 3.32
CA GLY A 71 0.84 -9.30 3.73
C GLY A 71 1.08 -10.30 2.59
N LEU A 72 0.69 -9.95 1.35
CA LEU A 72 0.95 -10.78 0.17
C LEU A 72 2.42 -10.75 -0.27
N ALA A 73 3.17 -9.67 -0.01
CA ALA A 73 4.57 -9.55 -0.41
C ALA A 73 5.44 -10.71 0.11
N SER A 74 5.14 -11.20 1.32
CA SER A 74 5.83 -12.33 1.96
C SER A 74 5.61 -13.69 1.27
N TRP A 75 4.67 -13.79 0.33
CA TRP A 75 4.38 -15.01 -0.44
C TRP A 75 5.14 -15.06 -1.76
N TYR A 76 5.75 -13.95 -2.17
CA TYR A 76 6.57 -13.87 -3.37
C TYR A 76 8.01 -14.31 -3.09
N PRO A 77 8.73 -14.85 -4.11
CA PRO A 77 10.14 -15.15 -3.98
C PRO A 77 10.95 -13.98 -3.44
N PHE A 78 11.90 -14.29 -2.57
CA PHE A 78 12.81 -13.29 -2.04
C PHE A 78 13.94 -13.04 -3.04
N GLU A 79 14.06 -11.80 -3.50
CA GLU A 79 15.11 -11.35 -4.43
C GLU A 79 15.94 -10.23 -3.79
N SER A 80 17.09 -9.87 -4.37
CA SER A 80 17.89 -8.73 -3.86
C SER A 80 17.28 -7.37 -4.20
N THR A 81 16.50 -7.29 -5.29
CA THR A 81 15.79 -6.08 -5.70
C THR A 81 14.31 -6.18 -5.36
N SER A 82 13.55 -5.14 -5.69
CA SER A 82 12.09 -5.13 -5.55
C SER A 82 11.37 -5.46 -6.86
N ASP A 83 12.08 -5.77 -7.95
CA ASP A 83 11.51 -5.89 -9.29
C ASP A 83 10.41 -6.97 -9.38
N GLY A 84 10.62 -8.12 -8.75
CA GLY A 84 9.61 -9.18 -8.64
C GLY A 84 8.31 -8.78 -7.94
N LEU A 85 8.28 -7.65 -7.23
CA LEU A 85 7.10 -7.13 -6.53
C LEU A 85 6.33 -6.08 -7.35
N ARG A 86 6.82 -5.69 -8.53
CA ARG A 86 6.21 -4.59 -9.29
C ARG A 86 4.74 -4.86 -9.64
N ASN A 87 4.41 -6.07 -10.08
CA ASN A 87 3.02 -6.44 -10.38
C ASN A 87 2.10 -6.30 -9.15
N GLN A 88 2.60 -6.58 -7.94
CA GLN A 88 1.83 -6.40 -6.71
C GLN A 88 1.62 -4.92 -6.38
N ALA A 89 2.63 -4.09 -6.62
CA ALA A 89 2.51 -2.65 -6.44
C ALA A 89 1.49 -2.04 -7.42
N GLU A 90 1.47 -2.49 -8.68
CA GLU A 90 0.49 -2.06 -9.68
C GLU A 90 -0.93 -2.48 -9.31
N MET A 91 -1.12 -3.72 -8.84
CA MET A 91 -2.41 -4.21 -8.36
C MET A 91 -2.90 -3.45 -7.12
N CYS A 92 -1.99 -3.11 -6.20
CA CYS A 92 -2.29 -2.27 -5.04
C CYS A 92 -2.76 -0.88 -5.46
N TYR A 93 -2.00 -0.23 -6.35
CA TYR A 93 -2.36 1.07 -6.92
C TYR A 93 -3.75 1.04 -7.55
N SER A 94 -4.02 0.08 -8.45
CA SER A 94 -5.30 0.00 -9.14
C SER A 94 -6.48 -0.24 -8.20
N HIS A 95 -6.30 -1.01 -7.14
CA HIS A 95 -7.36 -1.20 -6.14
C HIS A 95 -7.59 0.03 -5.27
N LEU A 96 -6.53 0.77 -4.91
CA LEU A 96 -6.67 2.05 -4.22
C LEU A 96 -7.39 3.08 -5.11
N GLU A 97 -6.99 3.17 -6.38
CA GLU A 97 -7.59 4.07 -7.37
C GLU A 97 -9.09 3.79 -7.51
N ALA A 98 -9.48 2.53 -7.64
CA ALA A 98 -10.88 2.13 -7.70
C ALA A 98 -11.69 2.53 -6.44
N ILE A 99 -11.11 2.40 -5.24
CA ILE A 99 -11.76 2.84 -4.00
C ILE A 99 -11.93 4.35 -4.01
N ILE A 100 -10.87 5.09 -4.34
CA ILE A 100 -10.86 6.56 -4.35
C ILE A 100 -11.85 7.11 -5.38
N ASP A 101 -11.97 6.48 -6.55
CA ASP A 101 -12.92 6.89 -7.59
C ASP A 101 -14.38 6.69 -7.15
N VAL A 102 -14.67 5.60 -6.44
CA VAL A 102 -15.97 5.39 -5.80
C VAL A 102 -16.23 6.48 -4.74
N GLU A 103 -15.25 6.78 -3.89
CA GLU A 103 -15.35 7.84 -2.88
C GLU A 103 -15.65 9.21 -3.52
N ARG A 104 -14.93 9.57 -4.58
CA ARG A 104 -15.16 10.82 -5.33
C ARG A 104 -16.56 10.87 -5.94
N THR A 105 -17.04 9.74 -6.45
CA THR A 105 -18.35 9.67 -7.12
C THR A 105 -19.52 9.78 -6.13
N TYR A 106 -19.38 9.23 -4.92
CA TYR A 106 -20.50 9.05 -3.99
C TYR A 106 -20.43 9.87 -2.69
N LEU A 107 -19.24 10.36 -2.30
CA LEU A 107 -19.02 11.03 -1.02
C LEU A 107 -18.57 12.49 -1.15
N PHE A 108 -18.00 12.87 -2.30
CA PHE A 108 -17.46 14.22 -2.54
C PHE A 108 -18.17 14.98 -3.67
N LYS A 109 -19.41 14.62 -4.01
CA LYS A 109 -20.24 15.47 -4.88
C LYS A 109 -20.64 16.74 -4.11
N GLU A 110 -20.03 17.86 -4.47
CA GLU A 110 -20.61 19.20 -4.27
C GLU A 110 -21.87 19.38 -5.12
#